data_AF-A0A955Z166-F1
#
_entry.id   AF-A0A955Z166-F1
#
_cell.length_a   1.000
_cell.length_b   1.000
_cell.length_c   1.000
_cell.angle_alpha   90.00
_cell.angle_beta   90.00
_cell.angle_gamma   90.00
#
_symmetry.space_group_name_H-M   'P 1'
#
loop_
_entity.id
_entity.type
_entity.pdbx_description
1 polymer ?
#
loop_
_entity_poly.entity_id
_entity_poly.type
_entity_poly.pdbx_seq_one_letter_code
_entity_poly.pdbx_strand_id
1 'polypeptide(L)' 'GEVAVVLVNHGPSPGVIEPQMRVAQLVIAAFVRADVEAVSSLDDTARGAGGYGSTGA' A
#
# COMPACT_ATOMS: atom_id res chain seq x y z
N GLY A 1 -17.21 9.37 8.52
CA GLY A 1 -17.16 10.12 7.25
C GLY A 1 -17.62 9.22 6.13
N GLU A 2 -17.79 9.76 4.93
CA GLU A 2 -18.08 8.99 3.71
C GLU A 2 -16.88 8.14 3.30
N VAL A 3 -17.12 6.92 2.80
CA VAL A 3 -16.07 6.06 2.23
C VAL A 3 -16.04 6.30 0.72
N ALA A 4 -14.97 6.93 0.25
CA ALA A 4 -14.73 7.18 -1.17
C ALA A 4 -13.62 6.27 -1.71
N VAL A 5 -13.66 5.98 -3.01
CA VAL A 5 -12.65 5.21 -3.73
C VAL A 5 -11.85 6.15 -4.62
N VAL A 6 -10.52 6.17 -4.46
CA VAL A 6 -9.62 6.86 -5.38
C VAL A 6 -9.35 5.94 -6.56
N LEU A 7 -9.82 6.33 -7.74
CA LEU A 7 -9.60 5.61 -8.99
C LEU A 7 -8.54 6.32 -9.82
N VAL A 8 -7.64 5.54 -10.43
CA VAL A 8 -6.68 6.04 -11.40
C VAL A 8 -6.89 5.28 -12.70
N ASN A 9 -7.13 6.01 -13.78
CA ASN A 9 -7.19 5.45 -15.11
C ASN A 9 -5.83 5.61 -15.79
N HIS A 10 -5.10 4.51 -15.95
CA HIS A 10 -3.83 4.48 -16.67
C HIS A 10 -3.99 4.23 -18.18
N GLY A 11 -5.21 4.06 -18.66
CA GLY A 11 -5.52 3.83 -20.07
C GLY A 11 -5.53 5.12 -20.89
N PRO A 12 -5.38 5.02 -22.23
CA PRO A 12 -5.39 6.17 -23.13
C PRO A 12 -6.79 6.73 -23.43
N SER A 13 -7.85 6.20 -22.80
CA SER A 13 -9.24 6.53 -23.09
C SER A 13 -10.06 6.66 -21.82
N PRO A 14 -11.16 7.46 -21.80
CA PRO A 14 -11.99 7.63 -20.62
C PRO A 14 -12.61 6.31 -20.13
N GLY A 15 -12.55 6.09 -18.81
CA GLY A 15 -13.32 5.04 -18.14
C GLY A 15 -14.62 5.64 -17.58
N VAL A 16 -15.77 5.15 -18.04
CA VAL A 16 -17.09 5.60 -17.56
C VAL A 16 -17.50 4.72 -16.38
N ILE A 17 -17.88 5.36 -15.27
CA ILE A 17 -18.42 4.70 -14.08
C ILE A 17 -19.90 5.03 -13.97
N GLU A 18 -20.72 3.99 -13.88
CA GLU A 18 -22.16 4.11 -13.72
C GLU A 18 -22.58 3.88 -12.26
N PRO A 19 -23.71 4.45 -11.81
CA PRO A 19 -24.25 4.14 -10.49
C PRO A 19 -24.41 2.63 -10.28
N GLN A 20 -24.09 2.14 -9.08
CA GLN A 20 -24.10 0.72 -8.70
C GLN A 20 -23.04 -0.17 -9.38
N MET A 21 -22.16 0.38 -10.22
CA MET A 21 -21.02 -0.35 -10.74
C MET A 21 -20.05 -0.71 -9.61
N ARG A 22 -19.62 -1.98 -9.56
CA ARG A 22 -18.57 -2.41 -8.63
C ARG A 22 -17.20 -1.93 -9.14
N VAL A 23 -16.58 -0.99 -8.43
CA VAL A 23 -15.32 -0.35 -8.85
C VAL A 23 -14.11 -0.63 -7.95
N ALA A 24 -14.33 -1.24 -6.79
CA ALA A 24 -13.30 -1.65 -5.85
C ALA A 24 -13.83 -2.75 -4.92
N GLN A 25 -12.95 -3.26 -4.06
CA GLN A 25 -13.27 -4.22 -3.01
C GLN A 25 -12.70 -3.71 -1.68
N LEU A 26 -13.50 -3.78 -0.61
CA LEU A 26 -13.04 -3.47 0.74
C LEU A 26 -12.33 -4.69 1.32
N VAL A 27 -11.11 -4.51 1.82
CA VAL A 27 -10.35 -5.53 2.55
C VAL A 27 -10.16 -5.06 3.98
N ILE A 28 -10.60 -5.87 4.94
CA ILE A 28 -10.36 -5.63 6.37
C ILE A 28 -9.10 -6.42 6.74
N ALA A 29 -7.98 -5.72 6.92
CA ALA A 29 -6.70 -6.30 7.27
C ALA A 29 -6.35 -6.03 8.74
N ALA A 30 -5.75 -7.01 9.41
CA ALA A 30 -5.20 -6.80 10.75
C ALA A 30 -4.01 -5.84 10.69
N PHE A 31 -3.91 -4.96 11.68
CA PHE A 31 -2.76 -4.07 11.86
C PHE A 31 -2.40 -3.96 13.33
N VAL A 32 -1.14 -3.61 13.60
CA VAL A 32 -0.63 -3.36 14.95
C VAL A 32 -0.47 -1.86 15.13
N ARG A 33 -0.95 -1.34 16.25
CA ARG A 33 -0.62 0.01 16.69
C ARG A 33 0.62 -0.07 17.58
N ALA A 34 1.73 0.45 17.08
CA ALA A 34 2.97 0.52 17.83
C ALA A 34 3.15 1.90 18.46
N ASP A 35 3.74 1.92 19.65
CA ASP A 35 4.35 3.12 20.20
C ASP A 35 5.76 3.24 19.63
N VAL A 36 6.07 4.39 19.03
CA VAL A 36 7.34 4.60 18.35
C VAL A 36 8.37 5.11 19.35
N GLU A 37 9.46 4.37 19.52
CA GLU A 37 10.61 4.75 20.33
C GLU A 37 11.79 5.15 19.43
N ALA A 38 12.37 6.33 19.67
CA ALA A 38 13.54 6.80 18.94
C ALA A 38 14.81 6.22 19.57
N VAL A 39 15.67 5.61 18.74
CA VAL A 39 16.96 5.04 19.15
C VAL A 39 18.07 5.52 18.22
N SER A 40 19.32 5.49 18.70
CA SER A 40 20.48 5.92 17.90
C SER A 40 20.90 4.92 16.81
N SER A 41 20.54 3.65 16.96
CA SER A 41 20.90 2.56 16.05
C SER A 41 19.93 1.38 16.20
N LEU A 42 19.85 0.54 15.16
CA LEU A 42 19.11 -0.73 15.14
C LEU A 42 20.10 -1.90 15.06
N ASP A 43 19.65 -3.10 15.44
CA ASP A 43 20.43 -4.33 15.30
C ASP A 43 20.60 -4.75 13.84
N ASP A 44 21.71 -5.44 13.55
CA ASP A 44 21.96 -6.03 12.24
C ASP A 44 21.04 -7.22 11.97
N THR A 45 20.74 -7.45 10.68
CA THR A 45 20.01 -8.63 10.20
C THR A 45 20.69 -9.21 8.98
N ALA A 46 20.40 -10.47 8.64
CA ALA A 46 20.92 -11.09 7.42
C ALA A 46 20.58 -10.31 6.13
N ARG A 47 19.50 -9.53 6.13
CA ARG A 47 19.11 -8.66 5.00
C ARG A 47 19.89 -7.35 4.96
N GLY A 48 20.25 -6.81 6.12
CA GLY A 48 20.91 -5.51 6.27
C GLY A 48 20.23 -4.40 5.44
N ALA A 49 21.05 -3.61 4.75
CA ALA A 49 20.60 -2.51 3.89
C ALA A 49 20.08 -2.96 2.49
N GLY A 50 19.92 -4.26 2.23
CA GLY A 50 19.41 -4.76 0.94
C GLY A 50 18.02 -4.22 0.60
N GLY A 51 17.69 -4.07 -0.67
CA GLY A 51 16.41 -3.53 -1.14
C GLY A 51 16.38 -3.45 -2.67
N TYR A 52 15.28 -2.99 -3.25
CA TYR A 52 15.20 -2.67 -4.69
C TYR A 52 15.65 -3.81 -5.63
N GLY A 53 15.22 -5.04 -5.36
CA GLY A 53 15.63 -6.20 -6.16
C GLY A 53 17.05 -6.71 -5.85
N SER A 54 17.57 -6.46 -4.65
CA SER A 54 18.91 -6.91 -4.20
C SER A 54 19.12 -8.43 -4.26
N THR A 55 18.07 -9.22 -4.40
CA THR A 55 18.14 -10.68 -4.57
C THR A 55 18.27 -11.12 -6.03
N GLY A 56 18.38 -10.16 -6.96
CA GLY A 56 18.42 -10.43 -8.40
C GLY A 56 17.05 -10.45 -9.06
N ALA A 57 17.06 -10.74 -10.36
CA ALA A 57 15.89 -10.98 -11.21
C ALA A 57 15.68 -12.48 -11.43
#